data_AF-A0A9Q3IJJ4-F1
#
_entry.id   AF-A0A9Q3IJJ4-F1
#
_cell.length_a   1.000
_cell.length_b   1.000
_cell.length_c   1.000
_cell.angle_alpha   90.00
_cell.angle_beta   90.00
_cell.angle_gamma   90.00
#
_symmetry.space_group_name_H-M   'P 1'
#
loop_
_entity.id
_entity.type
_entity.pdbx_description
1 polymer ?
#
loop_
_entity_poly.entity_id
_entity_poly.type
_entity_poly.pdbx_seq_one_letter_code
_entity_poly.pdbx_strand_id
1 'polypeptide(L)'
;MIGHEVDINHNIERPYPPLLRRPAYPASPKAREALEIHITELLDLGVVRKVGHNEEVEITKPVIVAWHNGKSRMIGDFRALNTYTLPDRYPIPKIQIALTQISQGVYISTMDSFKGFHQNVVTPRAGNTWELLFIVEFMNI
;
A
#
# COMPACT_ATOMS: atom_id res chain seq x y z
N MET A 1 11.38 15.63 7.53
CA MET A 1 11.05 15.77 6.10
C MET A 1 9.58 15.37 5.99
N ILE A 2 8.69 16.33 5.79
CA ILE A 2 7.25 16.07 5.72
C ILE A 2 7.03 15.43 4.33
N GLY A 3 6.66 14.15 4.30
CA GLY A 3 6.37 13.43 3.06
C GLY A 3 5.20 14.09 2.32
N HIS A 4 5.09 13.84 1.02
CA HIS A 4 3.92 14.28 0.26
C HIS A 4 2.67 13.58 0.80
N GLU A 5 1.65 14.36 1.13
CA GLU A 5 0.37 13.84 1.60
C GLU A 5 -0.51 13.49 0.40
N VAL A 6 -1.04 12.27 0.38
CA VAL A 6 -1.89 11.75 -0.70
C VAL A 6 -3.32 11.67 -0.18
N ASP A 7 -4.21 12.41 -0.81
CA ASP A 7 -5.64 12.38 -0.51
C ASP A 7 -6.34 11.29 -1.32
N ILE A 8 -6.81 10.25 -0.64
CA ILE A 8 -7.54 9.16 -1.26
C ILE A 8 -9.04 9.39 -1.06
N ASN A 9 -9.72 9.73 -2.14
CA ASN A 9 -11.16 9.95 -2.11
C ASN A 9 -11.92 8.68 -2.47
N HIS A 10 -12.93 8.33 -1.67
CA HIS A 10 -13.80 7.19 -1.89
C HIS A 10 -15.20 7.67 -2.30
N ASN A 11 -15.91 6.86 -3.09
CA ASN A 11 -17.31 7.13 -3.49
C ASN A 11 -18.33 6.49 -2.54
N ILE A 12 -17.88 5.96 -1.39
CA ILE A 12 -18.70 5.30 -0.38
C ILE A 12 -18.49 5.94 0.99
N GLU A 13 -19.57 5.99 1.76
CA GLU A 13 -19.57 6.43 3.16
C GLU A 13 -19.80 5.23 4.08
N ARG A 14 -19.52 5.42 5.37
CA ARG A 14 -19.78 4.38 6.38
C ARG A 14 -21.30 4.16 6.53
N PRO A 15 -21.76 2.91 6.76
CA PRO A 15 -20.98 1.68 6.92
C PRO A 15 -20.48 1.11 5.58
N TYR A 16 -19.23 0.65 5.56
CA TYR A 16 -18.63 0.06 4.37
C TYR A 16 -19.28 -1.28 3.97
N PRO A 17 -19.36 -1.60 2.66
CA PRO A 17 -19.96 -2.84 2.18
C PRO A 17 -19.16 -4.07 2.65
N PRO A 18 -19.84 -5.21 2.94
CA PRO A 18 -19.18 -6.45 3.39
C PRO A 18 -18.08 -6.95 2.45
N LEU A 19 -18.14 -6.61 1.16
CA LEU A 19 -17.12 -6.96 0.17
C LEU A 19 -15.73 -6.41 0.51
N LEU A 20 -15.66 -5.35 1.32
CA LEU A 20 -14.41 -4.76 1.80
C LEU A 20 -13.82 -5.49 3.01
N ARG A 21 -14.58 -6.39 3.66
CA ARG A 21 -14.12 -7.29 4.71
C ARG A 21 -13.86 -8.67 4.12
N ARG A 22 -12.59 -8.94 3.81
CA ARG A 22 -12.15 -10.23 3.25
C ARG A 22 -11.25 -10.98 4.24
N PRO A 23 -11.45 -12.31 4.39
CA PRO A 23 -10.55 -13.13 5.19
C PRO A 23 -9.18 -13.24 4.51
N ALA A 24 -8.16 -13.56 5.30
CA ALA A 24 -6.83 -13.84 4.80
C ALA A 24 -6.81 -15.06 3.87
N TYR A 25 -5.94 -15.04 2.86
CA TYR A 25 -5.72 -16.22 2.02
C TYR A 25 -4.89 -17.27 2.77
N PRO A 26 -5.17 -18.57 2.55
CA PRO A 26 -4.30 -19.63 3.03
C PRO A 26 -2.88 -19.46 2.47
N ALA A 27 -1.89 -19.48 3.35
CA ALA A 27 -0.49 -19.32 2.99
C ALA A 27 0.29 -20.61 3.31
N SER A 28 1.19 -21.02 2.42
CA SER A 28 2.12 -22.12 2.70
C SER A 28 3.12 -21.72 3.80
N PRO A 29 3.77 -22.68 4.49
CA PRO A 29 4.74 -22.36 5.55
C PRO A 29 5.84 -21.40 5.09
N LYS A 30 6.38 -21.62 3.87
CA LYS A 30 7.36 -20.74 3.24
C LYS A 30 6.81 -19.33 2.95
N ALA A 31 5.53 -19.22 2.60
CA ALA A 31 4.90 -17.92 2.39
C ALA A 31 4.65 -17.19 3.73
N ARG A 32 4.29 -17.91 4.80
CA ARG A 32 4.16 -17.32 6.15
C ARG A 32 5.46 -16.72 6.65
N GLU A 33 6.56 -17.46 6.55
CA GLU A 33 7.88 -16.97 6.95
C GLU A 33 8.26 -15.70 6.16
N ALA A 34 8.03 -15.69 4.85
CA ALA A 34 8.24 -14.51 4.04
C ALA A 34 7.33 -13.33 4.44
N LEU A 35 6.05 -13.59 4.75
CA LEU A 35 5.13 -12.56 5.24
C LEU A 35 5.62 -11.95 6.54
N GLU A 36 6.03 -12.78 7.51
CA GLU A 36 6.53 -12.31 8.81
C GLU A 36 7.74 -11.37 8.66
N ILE A 37 8.67 -11.70 7.76
CA ILE A 37 9.81 -10.84 7.45
C ILE A 37 9.35 -9.49 6.89
N HIS A 38 8.51 -9.49 5.84
CA HIS A 38 8.02 -8.25 5.21
C HIS A 38 7.19 -7.40 6.17
N ILE A 39 6.37 -8.02 7.01
CA ILE A 39 5.55 -7.34 8.01
C ILE A 39 6.43 -6.68 9.07
N THR A 40 7.46 -7.38 9.55
CA THR A 40 8.40 -6.84 10.53
C THR A 40 9.15 -5.63 9.95
N GLU A 41 9.64 -5.72 8.72
CA GLU A 41 10.27 -4.57 8.04
C GLU A 41 9.33 -3.36 7.95
N LEU A 42 8.05 -3.58 7.62
CA LEU A 42 7.09 -2.49 7.50
C LEU A 42 6.71 -1.88 8.86
N LEU A 43 6.71 -2.68 9.92
CA LEU A 43 6.52 -2.20 11.30
C LEU A 43 7.70 -1.34 11.73
N ASP A 44 8.94 -1.80 11.47
CA ASP A 44 10.17 -1.06 11.80
C ASP A 44 10.27 0.26 11.04
N LEU A 45 9.80 0.29 9.80
CA LEU A 45 9.72 1.50 8.98
C LEU A 45 8.56 2.43 9.38
N GLY A 46 7.68 2.02 10.30
CA GLY A 46 6.52 2.80 10.72
C GLY A 46 5.44 2.96 9.64
N VAL A 47 5.48 2.12 8.59
CA VAL A 47 4.53 2.16 7.47
C VAL A 47 3.20 1.53 7.88
N VAL A 48 3.25 0.51 8.73
CA VAL A 48 2.07 -0.23 9.20
C VAL A 48 2.05 -0.29 10.72
N ARG A 49 0.87 -0.52 11.29
CA ARG A 49 0.67 -0.64 12.75
C ARG A 49 -0.12 -1.92 13.05
N LYS A 50 0.20 -2.58 14.17
CA LYS A 50 -0.65 -3.63 14.72
C LYS A 50 -1.94 -3.05 15.29
N VAL A 51 -3.05 -3.67 14.96
CA VAL A 51 -4.37 -3.22 15.37
C VAL A 51 -4.75 -3.91 16.67
N GLY A 52 -5.37 -3.14 17.56
CA GLY A 52 -5.72 -3.62 18.89
C GLY A 52 -6.88 -4.62 18.81
N HIS A 53 -6.93 -5.56 19.75
CA HIS A 53 -8.02 -6.53 19.84
C HIS A 53 -9.42 -5.87 19.96
N ASN A 54 -9.48 -4.67 20.53
CA ASN A 54 -10.71 -3.92 20.76
C ASN A 54 -10.99 -2.85 19.68
N GLU A 55 -10.18 -2.81 18.62
CA GLU A 55 -10.33 -1.83 17.54
C GLU A 55 -11.20 -2.43 16.44
N GLU A 56 -12.34 -1.79 16.14
CA GLU A 56 -13.23 -2.26 15.10
C GLU A 56 -12.62 -2.05 13.72
N VAL A 57 -12.40 -3.16 13.02
CA VAL A 57 -11.85 -3.16 11.67
C VAL A 57 -12.98 -3.23 10.65
N GLU A 58 -13.24 -2.12 9.97
CA GLU A 58 -14.30 -2.08 8.98
C GLU A 58 -13.89 -2.57 7.59
N ILE A 59 -12.58 -2.54 7.28
CA ILE A 59 -12.00 -2.90 5.98
C ILE A 59 -10.85 -3.88 6.20
N THR A 60 -10.80 -5.00 5.50
CA THR A 60 -9.62 -5.90 5.51
C THR A 60 -9.18 -6.25 4.09
N LYS A 61 -7.86 -6.39 3.89
CA LYS A 61 -7.27 -6.75 2.59
C LYS A 61 -6.36 -7.96 2.76
N PRO A 62 -6.67 -9.07 2.07
CA PRO A 62 -5.81 -10.23 2.12
C PRO A 62 -4.51 -9.95 1.36
N VAL A 63 -3.46 -10.61 1.80
CA VAL A 63 -2.11 -10.46 1.27
C VAL A 63 -1.66 -11.78 0.68
N ILE A 64 -0.93 -11.72 -0.43
CA ILE A 64 -0.28 -12.86 -1.06
C ILE A 64 1.23 -12.62 -1.17
N VAL A 65 2.00 -13.71 -1.24
CA VAL A 65 3.43 -13.65 -1.52
C VAL A 65 3.69 -14.12 -2.94
N ALA A 66 4.27 -13.24 -3.75
CA ALA A 66 4.78 -13.60 -5.07
C ALA A 66 6.30 -13.84 -4.99
N TRP A 67 6.77 -14.90 -5.65
CA TRP A 67 8.19 -15.23 -5.72
C TRP A 67 8.70 -14.95 -7.12
N HIS A 68 9.85 -14.27 -7.22
CA HIS A 68 10.54 -14.04 -8.48
C HIS A 68 12.05 -14.01 -8.25
N ASN A 69 12.78 -14.84 -9.00
CA ASN A 69 14.25 -14.96 -8.92
C ASN A 69 14.76 -15.14 -7.47
N GLY A 70 14.09 -15.97 -6.68
CA GLY A 70 14.43 -16.23 -5.28
C GLY A 70 14.03 -15.13 -4.29
N LYS A 71 13.53 -13.98 -4.75
CA LYS A 71 13.02 -12.91 -3.89
C LYS A 71 11.52 -13.02 -3.71
N SER A 72 11.04 -12.81 -2.48
CA SER A 72 9.61 -12.71 -2.16
C SER A 72 9.15 -11.25 -2.20
N ARG A 73 7.90 -11.03 -2.58
CA ARG A 73 7.22 -9.73 -2.50
C ARG A 73 5.84 -9.91 -1.87
N MET A 74 5.56 -9.12 -0.86
CA MET A 74 4.24 -9.01 -0.25
C MET A 74 3.32 -8.16 -1.16
N ILE A 75 2.14 -8.68 -1.49
CA ILE A 75 1.17 -8.01 -2.38
C ILE A 75 -0.19 -7.98 -1.70
N GLY A 76 -0.73 -6.79 -1.43
CA GLY A 76 -2.10 -6.62 -0.94
C GLY A 76 -3.13 -6.65 -2.07
N ASP A 77 -4.26 -7.34 -1.86
CA ASP A 77 -5.38 -7.34 -2.80
C ASP A 77 -6.31 -6.13 -2.58
N PHE A 78 -6.02 -5.04 -3.30
CA PHE A 78 -6.81 -3.81 -3.28
C PHE A 78 -7.93 -3.77 -4.32
N ARG A 79 -8.19 -4.85 -5.08
CA ARG A 79 -9.14 -4.80 -6.21
C ARG A 79 -10.54 -4.37 -5.79
N ALA A 80 -11.03 -4.90 -4.66
CA ALA A 80 -12.33 -4.53 -4.12
C ALA A 80 -12.37 -3.11 -3.54
N LEU A 81 -11.23 -2.57 -3.09
CA LEU A 81 -11.16 -1.17 -2.64
C LEU A 81 -11.18 -0.23 -3.84
N ASN A 82 -10.39 -0.55 -4.86
CA ASN A 82 -10.23 0.26 -6.07
C ASN A 82 -11.55 0.49 -6.83
N THR A 83 -12.56 -0.39 -6.68
CA THR A 83 -13.90 -0.16 -7.26
C THR A 83 -14.66 0.99 -6.59
N TYR A 84 -14.29 1.34 -5.37
CA TYR A 84 -14.89 2.42 -4.59
C TYR A 84 -13.96 3.63 -4.42
N THR A 85 -12.74 3.55 -4.94
CA THR A 85 -11.79 4.67 -4.94
C THR A 85 -11.99 5.52 -6.18
N LEU A 86 -12.10 6.83 -6.00
CA LEU A 86 -12.12 7.76 -7.12
C LEU A 86 -10.71 7.86 -7.73
N PRO A 87 -10.56 7.67 -9.04
CA PRO A 87 -9.24 7.71 -9.67
C PRO A 87 -8.68 9.13 -9.63
N ASP A 88 -7.53 9.30 -8.99
CA ASP A 88 -6.76 10.53 -9.03
C ASP A 88 -6.12 10.70 -10.40
N ARG A 89 -6.40 11.83 -11.06
CA ARG A 89 -5.88 12.17 -12.39
C ARG A 89 -4.81 13.25 -12.24
N TYR A 90 -3.68 12.88 -11.65
CA TYR A 90 -2.51 13.75 -11.66
C TYR A 90 -2.02 13.95 -13.11
N PRO A 91 -1.86 15.20 -13.59
CA PRO A 91 -1.45 15.45 -14.97
C PRO A 91 0.04 15.12 -15.15
N ILE A 92 0.33 13.89 -15.57
CA ILE A 92 1.69 13.49 -15.92
C ILE A 92 2.03 14.07 -17.31
N PRO A 93 3.15 14.81 -17.45
CA PRO A 93 3.54 15.35 -18.75
C PRO A 93 3.81 14.24 -19.76
N LYS A 94 3.54 14.52 -21.04
CA LYS A 94 3.88 13.57 -22.11
C LYS A 94 5.38 13.31 -22.11
N ILE A 95 5.77 12.04 -22.26
CA ILE A 95 7.17 11.60 -22.29
C ILE A 95 8.00 12.44 -23.28
N GLN A 96 7.46 12.74 -24.47
CA GLN A 96 8.16 13.56 -25.46
C GLN A 96 8.51 14.97 -24.96
N ILE A 97 7.61 15.62 -24.21
CA ILE A 97 7.84 16.96 -23.67
C ILE A 97 8.94 16.90 -22.60
N ALA A 98 8.85 15.92 -21.69
CA ALA A 98 9.85 15.72 -20.65
C ALA A 98 11.24 15.45 -21.25
N LEU A 99 11.34 14.62 -22.29
CA LEU A 99 12.61 14.31 -22.97
C LEU A 99 13.20 15.54 -23.68
N THR A 100 12.38 16.34 -24.36
CA THR A 100 12.86 17.58 -25.01
C THR A 100 13.42 18.56 -23.99
N GLN A 101 12.78 18.70 -22.83
CA GLN A 101 13.28 19.55 -21.74
C GLN A 101 14.63 19.05 -21.20
N ILE A 102 14.78 17.73 -21.04
CA ILE A 102 16.02 17.12 -20.56
C ILE A 102 17.15 17.25 -21.61
N SER A 103 16.83 17.19 -22.91
CA SER A 103 17.84 17.25 -23.99
C SER A 103 18.61 18.57 -24.08
N GLN A 104 18.11 19.63 -23.46
CA GLN A 104 18.78 20.93 -23.39
C GLN A 104 19.76 21.03 -22.20
N GLY A 105 19.78 20.01 -21.32
CA GLY A 105 20.67 19.97 -20.17
C GLY A 105 22.11 19.62 -20.55
N VAL A 106 23.08 20.37 -20.01
CA VAL A 106 24.52 20.08 -20.18
C VAL A 106 24.96 18.91 -19.28
N TYR A 107 24.31 18.75 -18.11
CA TYR A 107 24.53 17.65 -17.18
C TYR A 107 23.18 17.09 -16.75
N ILE A 108 23.03 15.76 -16.83
CA ILE A 108 21.82 15.05 -16.43
C ILE A 108 22.19 14.14 -15.26
N SER A 109 21.44 14.23 -14.17
CA SER A 109 21.52 13.29 -13.05
C SER A 109 20.18 12.60 -12.88
N THR A 110 20.22 11.31 -12.54
CA THR A 110 19.04 10.51 -12.26
C THR A 110 19.06 10.08 -10.81
N MET A 111 17.94 10.21 -10.13
CA MET A 111 17.74 9.79 -8.75
C MET A 111 16.53 8.86 -8.69
N ASP A 112 16.67 7.74 -7.99
CA ASP A 112 15.58 6.81 -7.75
C ASP A 112 15.15 6.89 -6.29
N SER A 113 13.84 6.94 -6.05
CA SER A 113 13.29 7.00 -4.69
C SER A 113 13.15 5.58 -4.13
N PHE A 114 14.04 5.21 -3.21
CA PHE A 114 13.97 3.90 -2.55
C PHE A 114 12.65 3.75 -1.79
N LYS A 115 11.88 2.70 -2.11
CA LYS A 115 10.56 2.44 -1.49
C LYS A 115 9.61 3.66 -1.56
N GLY A 116 9.65 4.42 -2.66
CA GLY A 116 8.92 5.70 -2.80
C GLY A 116 7.43 5.66 -2.46
N PHE A 117 6.74 4.54 -2.68
CA PHE A 117 5.32 4.39 -2.28
C PHE A 117 5.10 4.45 -0.76
N HIS A 118 6.06 3.98 0.04
CA HIS A 118 5.98 3.96 1.49
C HIS A 118 6.36 5.29 2.15
N GLN A 119 6.82 6.26 1.37
CA GLN A 119 7.20 7.60 1.86
C GLN A 119 6.02 8.58 1.85
N ASN A 120 4.96 8.27 1.10
CA ASN A 120 3.76 9.10 1.02
C ASN A 120 2.86 8.85 2.22
N VAL A 121 2.40 9.92 2.85
CA VAL A 121 1.46 9.85 3.98
C VAL A 121 0.05 9.91 3.42
N VAL A 122 -0.85 9.04 3.88
CA VAL A 122 -2.26 9.08 3.48
C VAL A 122 -3.05 9.99 4.43
N THR A 123 -3.90 10.86 3.88
CA THR A 123 -4.73 11.77 4.68
C THR A 123 -5.65 11.00 5.64
N PRO A 124 -5.84 11.45 6.90
CA PRO A 124 -6.80 10.83 7.83
C PRO A 124 -8.26 10.83 7.33
N ARG A 125 -8.56 11.69 6.35
CA ARG A 125 -9.89 11.87 5.74
C ARG A 125 -10.29 10.69 4.84
N ALA A 126 -9.33 9.94 4.31
CA ALA A 126 -9.57 8.73 3.52
C ALA A 126 -10.13 7.54 4.37
N GLY A 127 -10.60 7.81 5.59
CA GLY A 127 -10.71 6.85 6.69
C GLY A 127 -9.37 6.74 7.39
N ASN A 128 -9.33 6.41 8.69
CA ASN A 128 -8.10 6.16 9.44
C ASN A 128 -7.23 5.15 8.66
N THR A 129 -6.31 5.58 7.82
CA THR A 129 -5.84 4.76 6.69
C THR A 129 -4.66 3.86 7.07
N TRP A 130 -4.24 3.92 8.34
CA TRP A 130 -3.44 2.90 9.02
C TRP A 130 -4.10 1.52 8.98
N GLU A 131 -5.39 1.49 8.67
CA GLU A 131 -6.26 0.33 8.49
C GLU A 131 -6.09 -0.37 7.11
N LEU A 132 -5.30 0.16 6.16
CA LEU A 132 -5.21 -0.47 4.83
C LEU A 132 -4.33 -1.74 4.76
N LEU A 133 -3.61 -2.07 5.83
CA LEU A 133 -2.88 -3.33 5.93
C LEU A 133 -3.12 -4.01 7.29
N PHE A 134 -4.38 -4.37 7.56
CA PHE A 134 -4.63 -5.27 8.69
C PHE A 134 -4.11 -6.67 8.38
N ILE A 135 -3.05 -7.05 9.10
CA ILE A 135 -2.78 -8.44 9.43
C ILE A 135 -3.64 -8.72 10.66
N VAL A 136 -4.93 -9.01 10.46
CA VAL A 136 -5.72 -9.65 11.52
C VAL A 136 -5.16 -11.06 11.65
N GLU A 137 -4.55 -11.33 12.81
CA GLU A 137 -4.23 -12.67 13.32
C GLU A 137 -3.51 -13.63 12.36
N PHE A 138 -2.29 -13.31 11.94
CA PHE A 138 -1.37 -14.35 11.44
C PHE A 138 -0.52 -15.00 12.55
N MET A 139 -0.69 -14.62 13.81
CA MET A 139 0.17 -15.05 14.93
C MET A 139 -0.53 -15.90 16.00
N ASN A 140 -1.67 -16.53 15.70
CA ASN A 140 -2.32 -17.46 16.64
C ASN A 140 -2.61 -18.82 16.01
N ILE A 141 -1.60 -19.37 15.31
CA ILE A 141 -1.30 -20.81 15.19
C ILE A 141 0.20 -20.95 14.98
#